data_AF-A0A6N3DKZ5-F1
#
_entry.id   AF-A0A6N3DKZ5-F1
#
_cell.length_a   1.000
_cell.length_b   1.000
_cell.length_c   1.000
_cell.angle_alpha   90.00
_cell.angle_beta   90.00
_cell.angle_gamma   90.00
#
_symmetry.space_group_name_H-M   'P 1'
#
loop_
_entity.id
_entity.type
_entity.pdbx_description
1 polymer ?
#
loop_
_entity_poly.entity_id
_entity_poly.type
_entity_poly.pdbx_seq_one_letter_code
_entity_poly.pdbx_strand_id
1 'polypeptide(L)'
;MLDECLRIFKQELKDNTNLVLNTIILADGDYVLVHSDGTYDVEKIKYSKKDHCLIEKPEDEIYDKLCFYDYQSQLVSMNKPQDPGKTIHSNNYLSLFVKKESFNNGKMNDEAIERYFKALENPQDKYKGKDLQMYNFINDNLSEIDQERLLHNKQWLKEHIYNLEDVDYNEKDYLKIFFEVDDQLYIDEGNRYLLTKIFNCNDYNVYDNGTVYGLPNYNLQLNAKKPFLENKTRMHKIPYMYGFLRRCLITKTVF
;
A
#
# COMPACT_ATOMS: atom_id res chain seq x y z
N MET A 1 -4.84 -20.06 19.49
CA MET A 1 -3.65 -19.20 19.35
C MET A 1 -3.88 -18.04 18.38
N LEU A 2 -3.87 -18.19 17.04
CA LEU A 2 -4.03 -17.02 16.14
C LEU A 2 -5.39 -16.30 16.28
N ASP A 3 -6.49 -17.04 16.34
CA ASP A 3 -7.83 -16.48 16.59
C ASP A 3 -7.97 -15.79 17.95
N GLU A 4 -7.14 -16.19 18.91
CA GLU A 4 -7.13 -15.65 20.25
C GLU A 4 -6.33 -14.35 20.30
N CYS A 5 -5.14 -14.32 19.67
CA CYS A 5 -4.38 -13.09 19.45
C CYS A 5 -5.20 -12.05 18.69
N LEU A 6 -5.92 -12.44 17.64
CA LEU A 6 -6.79 -11.54 16.87
C LEU A 6 -7.96 -10.99 17.70
N ARG A 7 -8.49 -11.75 18.66
CA ARG A 7 -9.54 -11.27 19.58
C ARG A 7 -9.01 -10.23 20.56
N ILE A 8 -7.85 -10.50 21.16
CA ILE A 8 -7.20 -9.59 22.10
C ILE A 8 -6.87 -8.28 21.37
N PHE A 9 -6.23 -8.38 20.20
CA PHE A 9 -5.86 -7.19 19.42
C PHE A 9 -7.08 -6.40 18.93
N LYS A 10 -8.18 -7.08 18.57
CA LYS A 10 -9.47 -6.41 18.29
C LYS A 10 -10.02 -5.63 19.48
N GLN A 11 -9.75 -6.09 20.70
CA GLN A 11 -10.19 -5.43 21.91
C GLN A 11 -9.32 -4.19 22.19
N GLU A 12 -7.99 -4.34 22.10
CA GLU A 12 -7.03 -3.24 22.23
C GLU A 12 -7.29 -2.11 21.20
N LEU A 13 -7.62 -2.45 19.95
CA LEU A 13 -7.95 -1.45 18.92
C LEU A 13 -9.24 -0.67 19.20
N LYS A 14 -10.18 -1.22 19.99
CA LYS A 14 -11.38 -0.47 20.39
C LYS A 14 -11.04 0.60 21.42
N ASP A 15 -10.07 0.30 22.28
CA ASP A 15 -9.65 1.19 23.36
C ASP A 15 -8.60 2.21 22.85
N ASN A 16 -7.88 1.89 21.78
CA ASN A 16 -6.94 2.78 21.11
C ASN A 16 -7.00 2.62 19.58
N THR A 17 -7.80 3.46 18.92
CA THR A 17 -8.04 3.38 17.47
C THR A 17 -6.78 3.64 16.64
N ASN A 18 -5.83 4.42 17.16
CA ASN A 18 -4.58 4.78 16.48
C ASN A 18 -3.39 3.93 16.92
N LEU A 19 -3.61 2.83 17.66
CA LEU A 19 -2.54 2.00 18.23
C LEU A 19 -1.45 1.66 17.22
N VAL A 20 -1.81 1.40 15.96
CA VAL A 20 -0.82 1.06 14.93
C VAL A 20 -0.13 2.26 14.33
N LEU A 21 -0.84 3.33 14.03
CA LEU A 21 -0.22 4.55 13.53
C LEU A 21 0.85 5.06 14.51
N ASN A 22 0.56 4.97 15.81
CA ASN A 22 1.48 5.37 16.88
C ASN A 22 2.74 4.49 16.99
N THR A 23 2.75 3.32 16.37
CA THR A 23 3.90 2.39 16.36
C THR A 23 4.70 2.44 15.06
N ILE A 24 4.20 3.16 14.04
CA ILE A 24 4.88 3.26 12.76
C ILE A 24 6.14 4.11 12.92
N ILE A 25 7.23 3.58 12.39
CA ILE A 25 8.48 4.32 12.20
C ILE A 25 8.65 4.47 10.70
N LEU A 26 8.49 5.70 10.21
CA LEU A 26 8.67 6.04 8.81
C LEU A 26 10.11 5.73 8.35
N ALA A 27 10.23 5.26 7.11
CA ALA A 27 11.52 4.96 6.50
C ALA A 27 12.30 6.26 6.23
N ASP A 28 13.63 6.18 6.30
CA ASP A 28 14.50 7.29 5.93
C ASP A 28 14.16 7.80 4.52
N GLY A 29 14.14 9.13 4.35
CA GLY A 29 13.88 9.78 3.08
C GLY A 29 13.27 11.17 3.18
N ASP A 30 12.98 11.74 2.02
CA ASP A 30 12.31 13.02 1.85
C ASP A 30 10.81 12.78 1.56
N TYR A 31 9.97 13.47 2.32
CA TYR A 31 8.52 13.34 2.31
C TYR A 31 7.92 14.64 1.80
N VAL A 32 7.30 14.60 0.62
CA VAL A 32 6.72 15.76 -0.04
C VAL A 32 5.21 15.73 0.15
N LEU A 33 4.67 16.76 0.79
CA LEU A 33 3.23 16.94 0.96
C LEU A 33 2.75 17.99 -0.04
N VAL A 34 1.90 17.59 -0.98
CA VAL A 34 1.34 18.46 -2.01
C VAL A 34 -0.03 18.94 -1.57
N HIS A 35 -0.20 20.24 -1.45
CA HIS A 35 -1.46 20.87 -1.05
C HIS A 35 -2.46 20.96 -2.20
N SER A 36 -3.71 21.27 -1.88
CA SER A 36 -4.80 21.37 -2.87
C SER A 36 -4.59 22.44 -3.94
N ASP A 37 -3.73 23.45 -3.68
CA ASP A 37 -3.39 24.50 -4.64
C ASP A 37 -2.19 24.14 -5.52
N GLY A 38 -1.58 22.96 -5.32
CA GLY A 38 -0.41 22.47 -6.04
C GLY A 38 0.93 22.93 -5.46
N THR A 39 0.93 23.74 -4.40
CA THR A 39 2.14 24.01 -3.61
C THR A 39 2.54 22.78 -2.80
N TYR A 40 3.77 22.74 -2.29
CA TYR A 40 4.26 21.60 -1.54
C TYR A 40 5.23 21.98 -0.43
N ASP A 41 5.24 21.17 0.61
CA ASP A 41 6.22 21.17 1.70
C ASP A 41 7.09 19.91 1.61
N VAL A 42 8.35 20.00 2.05
CA VAL A 42 9.29 18.88 2.09
C VAL A 42 9.78 18.65 3.51
N GLU A 43 9.55 17.42 4.01
CA GLU A 43 9.95 16.99 5.34
C GLU A 43 10.97 15.88 5.27
N LYS A 44 12.07 16.02 6.01
CA LYS A 44 13.12 15.01 6.06
C LYS A 44 12.94 14.11 7.27
N ILE A 45 12.97 12.81 7.03
CA ILE A 45 12.83 11.80 8.07
C ILE A 45 14.08 10.94 8.12
N LYS A 46 14.63 10.78 9.33
CA LYS A 46 15.81 9.94 9.55
C LYS A 46 15.78 9.28 10.91
N TYR A 47 15.99 7.96 10.93
CA TYR A 47 15.96 7.14 12.13
C TYR A 47 17.34 6.57 12.48
N SER A 48 17.81 6.80 13.71
CA SER A 48 19.01 6.15 14.24
C SER A 48 18.68 4.74 14.71
N LYS A 49 19.18 3.73 13.99
CA LYS A 49 19.14 2.33 14.48
C LYS A 49 20.01 2.10 15.72
N LYS A 50 21.03 2.94 15.91
CA LYS A 50 21.96 2.82 17.03
C LYS A 50 21.34 3.37 18.31
N ASP A 51 20.71 4.54 18.21
CA ASP A 51 20.17 5.26 19.36
C ASP A 51 18.67 5.01 19.56
N HIS A 52 18.05 4.26 18.64
CA HIS A 52 16.63 3.90 18.62
C HIS A 52 15.69 5.11 18.70
N CYS A 53 16.02 6.18 17.95
CA CYS A 53 15.25 7.42 17.92
C CYS A 53 15.26 8.08 16.54
N LEU A 54 14.26 8.94 16.28
CA LEU A 54 14.23 9.82 15.10
C LEU A 54 15.21 10.98 15.32
N ILE A 55 16.16 11.13 14.41
CA ILE A 55 17.16 12.21 14.42
C ILE A 55 16.63 13.42 13.64
N GLU A 56 15.89 13.16 12.56
CA GLU A 56 15.22 14.17 11.74
C GLU A 56 13.74 13.78 11.68
N LYS A 57 12.89 14.70 12.14
CA LYS A 57 11.44 14.52 12.26
C LYS A 57 10.77 15.90 12.12
N PRO A 58 9.67 16.00 11.35
CA PRO A 58 8.80 17.18 11.40
C PRO A 58 8.08 17.33 12.75
N GLU A 59 7.26 18.38 12.85
CA GLU A 59 6.32 18.53 13.96
C GLU A 59 5.39 17.31 14.09
N ASP A 60 4.94 17.02 15.31
CA ASP A 60 4.19 15.79 15.62
C ASP A 60 2.92 15.64 14.77
N GLU A 61 2.17 16.73 14.54
CA GLU A 61 0.95 16.71 13.72
C GLU A 61 1.23 16.32 12.27
N ILE A 62 2.29 16.89 11.67
CA ILE A 62 2.72 16.57 10.31
C ILE A 62 3.23 15.12 10.25
N TYR A 63 4.01 14.70 11.24
CA TYR A 63 4.52 13.33 11.32
C TYR A 63 3.38 12.30 11.37
N ASP A 64 2.37 12.54 12.21
CA ASP A 64 1.23 11.63 12.36
C ASP A 64 0.42 11.54 11.05
N LYS A 65 0.26 12.66 10.34
CA LYS A 65 -0.34 12.70 9.00
C LYS A 65 0.46 11.91 7.97
N LEU A 66 1.78 12.06 7.96
CA LEU A 66 2.66 11.27 7.08
C LEU A 66 2.60 9.77 7.42
N CYS A 67 2.53 9.40 8.70
CA CYS A 67 2.34 8.02 9.13
C CYS A 67 1.02 7.44 8.60
N PHE A 68 -0.06 8.21 8.68
CA PHE A 68 -1.36 7.81 8.13
C PHE A 68 -1.29 7.59 6.62
N TYR A 69 -0.81 8.56 5.86
CA TYR A 69 -0.71 8.43 4.40
C TYR A 69 0.22 7.29 3.99
N ASP A 70 1.37 7.15 4.64
CA ASP A 70 2.30 6.06 4.37
C ASP A 70 1.64 4.70 4.59
N TYR A 71 0.95 4.54 5.72
CA TYR A 71 0.22 3.32 6.03
C TYR A 71 -0.82 2.98 4.96
N GLN A 72 -1.59 3.94 4.47
CA GLN A 72 -2.60 3.68 3.43
C GLN A 72 -2.00 3.37 2.06
N SER A 73 -0.82 3.90 1.77
CA SER A 73 -0.19 3.83 0.45
C SER A 73 0.83 2.70 0.26
N GLN A 74 1.19 1.99 1.32
CA GLN A 74 2.14 0.87 1.26
C GLN A 74 1.62 -0.35 0.47
N LEU A 75 2.55 -1.01 -0.23
CA LEU A 75 2.30 -2.31 -0.85
C LEU A 75 2.27 -3.42 0.21
N VAL A 76 1.41 -4.43 0.03
CA VAL A 76 1.41 -5.64 0.87
C VAL A 76 2.74 -6.38 0.75
N SER A 77 3.35 -6.36 -0.44
CA SER A 77 4.71 -6.83 -0.68
C SER A 77 5.22 -6.37 -2.04
N MET A 78 6.54 -6.34 -2.22
CA MET A 78 7.19 -6.08 -3.52
C MET A 78 6.87 -7.10 -4.62
N ASN A 79 6.24 -8.23 -4.28
CA ASN A 79 5.77 -9.24 -5.23
C ASN A 79 4.32 -8.99 -5.69
N LYS A 80 3.63 -8.02 -5.09
CA LYS A 80 2.28 -7.58 -5.47
C LYS A 80 2.29 -6.09 -5.80
N PRO A 81 3.15 -5.64 -6.73
CA PRO A 81 3.33 -4.22 -6.96
C PRO A 81 2.10 -3.60 -7.61
N GLN A 82 1.92 -2.28 -7.40
CA GLN A 82 0.95 -1.54 -8.17
C GLN A 82 1.49 -1.21 -9.57
N ASP A 83 2.73 -0.72 -9.64
CA ASP A 83 3.53 -0.61 -10.87
C ASP A 83 4.09 -1.97 -11.33
N PRO A 84 3.70 -2.51 -12.50
CA PRO A 84 4.31 -3.73 -13.05
C PRO A 84 5.84 -3.68 -13.18
N GLY A 85 6.42 -2.50 -13.40
CA GLY A 85 7.87 -2.30 -13.50
C GLY A 85 8.60 -2.22 -12.16
N LYS A 86 7.86 -2.15 -11.04
CA LYS A 86 8.39 -2.08 -9.66
C LYS A 86 9.33 -0.90 -9.42
N THR A 87 9.26 0.16 -10.21
CA THR A 87 9.97 1.42 -9.94
C THR A 87 9.22 2.17 -8.84
N ILE A 88 7.89 2.26 -8.97
CA ILE A 88 7.01 2.94 -8.00
C ILE A 88 6.46 1.93 -7.00
N HIS A 89 6.59 2.24 -5.72
CA HIS A 89 6.33 1.34 -4.57
C HIS A 89 5.12 1.75 -3.74
N SER A 90 4.34 2.73 -4.20
CA SER A 90 3.04 3.08 -3.64
C SER A 90 1.92 2.27 -4.32
N ASN A 91 0.71 2.37 -3.77
CA ASN A 91 -0.42 1.54 -4.17
C ASN A 91 -1.63 2.27 -4.80
N ASN A 92 -1.65 3.62 -4.75
CA ASN A 92 -2.77 4.47 -5.16
C ASN A 92 -2.30 5.75 -5.87
N TYR A 93 -3.20 6.44 -6.57
CA TYR A 93 -2.88 7.67 -7.33
C TYR A 93 -2.68 8.91 -6.43
N LEU A 94 -2.93 8.81 -5.12
CA LEU A 94 -2.75 9.88 -4.14
C LEU A 94 -1.32 9.88 -3.56
N SER A 95 -0.47 8.95 -3.99
CA SER A 95 0.88 8.85 -3.44
C SER A 95 1.86 8.22 -4.42
N LEU A 96 3.14 8.58 -4.25
CA LEU A 96 4.22 8.04 -5.04
C LEU A 96 5.43 7.72 -4.17
N PHE A 97 5.81 6.45 -4.08
CA PHE A 97 7.02 6.02 -3.38
C PHE A 97 8.06 5.56 -4.39
N VAL A 98 9.26 6.12 -4.33
CA VAL A 98 10.36 5.73 -5.20
C VAL A 98 11.68 5.90 -4.47
N LYS A 99 12.65 5.03 -4.71
CA LYS A 99 14.00 5.26 -4.19
C LYS A 99 14.71 6.29 -5.04
N LYS A 100 15.39 7.26 -4.41
CA LYS A 100 16.11 8.33 -5.10
C LYS A 100 17.19 7.82 -6.07
N GLU A 101 17.77 6.66 -5.78
CA GLU A 101 18.67 5.94 -6.71
C GLU A 101 18.07 5.64 -8.10
N SER A 102 16.73 5.58 -8.21
CA SER A 102 16.00 5.30 -9.45
C SER A 102 16.03 6.46 -10.44
N PHE A 103 16.21 7.69 -9.97
CA PHE A 103 16.40 8.85 -10.82
C PHE A 103 17.79 8.80 -11.46
N ASN A 104 18.82 8.53 -10.65
CA ASN A 104 20.22 8.48 -11.10
C ASN A 104 20.51 7.35 -12.11
N ASN A 105 19.78 6.23 -12.00
CA ASN A 105 19.94 5.10 -12.92
C ASN A 105 18.92 5.09 -14.09
N GLY A 106 18.08 6.13 -14.20
CA GLY A 106 17.10 6.30 -15.28
C GLY A 106 15.90 5.34 -15.24
N LYS A 107 15.72 4.55 -14.17
CA LYS A 107 14.53 3.69 -14.01
C LYS A 107 13.27 4.49 -13.71
N MET A 108 13.42 5.61 -12.99
CA MET A 108 12.36 6.58 -12.78
C MET A 108 12.37 7.55 -13.96
N ASN A 109 11.31 7.49 -14.75
CA ASN A 109 11.11 8.29 -15.95
C ASN A 109 9.60 8.44 -16.24
N ASP A 110 9.25 9.21 -17.26
CA ASP A 110 7.85 9.46 -17.62
C ASP A 110 7.10 8.18 -17.99
N GLU A 111 7.78 7.21 -18.61
CA GLU A 111 7.18 5.91 -18.92
C GLU A 111 6.82 5.11 -17.67
N ALA A 112 7.60 5.24 -16.59
CA ALA A 112 7.31 4.62 -15.31
C ALA A 112 6.06 5.24 -14.67
N ILE A 113 5.94 6.57 -14.71
CA ILE A 113 4.74 7.29 -14.25
C ILE A 113 3.53 6.87 -15.09
N GLU A 114 3.65 6.89 -16.42
CA GLU A 114 2.59 6.47 -17.34
C GLU A 114 2.11 5.05 -17.06
N ARG A 115 3.05 4.11 -16.92
CA ARG A 115 2.76 2.71 -16.63
C ARG A 115 2.05 2.52 -15.29
N TYR A 116 2.47 3.26 -14.26
CA TYR A 116 1.84 3.23 -12.94
C TYR A 116 0.41 3.77 -12.97
N PHE A 117 0.19 4.94 -13.56
CA PHE A 117 -1.12 5.56 -13.64
C PHE A 117 -2.07 4.79 -14.56
N LYS A 118 -1.59 4.23 -15.68
CA LYS A 118 -2.40 3.35 -16.53
C LYS A 118 -2.96 2.15 -15.77
N ALA A 119 -2.17 1.56 -14.86
CA ALA A 119 -2.59 0.45 -14.03
C ALA A 119 -3.65 0.82 -12.98
N LEU A 120 -3.72 2.10 -12.59
CA LEU A 120 -4.71 2.64 -11.66
C LEU A 120 -5.97 3.10 -12.38
N GLU A 121 -5.81 3.79 -13.50
CA GLU A 121 -6.88 4.29 -14.37
C GLU A 121 -7.71 3.14 -14.94
N ASN A 122 -7.03 2.07 -15.40
CA ASN A 122 -7.67 0.90 -16.01
C ASN A 122 -7.28 -0.40 -15.28
N PRO A 123 -7.86 -0.66 -14.09
CA PRO A 123 -7.55 -1.87 -13.31
C PRO A 123 -7.79 -3.18 -14.07
N GLN A 124 -8.72 -3.17 -15.04
CA GLN A 124 -9.04 -4.31 -15.91
C GLN A 124 -7.87 -4.73 -16.81
N ASP A 125 -7.01 -3.79 -17.22
CA ASP A 125 -5.82 -4.10 -18.02
C ASP A 125 -4.78 -4.86 -17.21
N LYS A 126 -4.75 -4.59 -15.91
CA LYS A 126 -3.80 -5.16 -14.96
C LYS A 126 -4.29 -6.50 -14.40
N TYR A 127 -5.49 -6.53 -13.85
CA TYR A 127 -6.01 -7.71 -13.16
C TYR A 127 -6.64 -8.67 -14.15
N LYS A 128 -6.35 -9.97 -14.00
CA LYS A 128 -6.86 -11.02 -14.90
C LYS A 128 -7.37 -12.21 -14.08
N GLY A 129 -8.36 -12.91 -14.61
CA GLY A 129 -8.89 -14.13 -13.98
C GLY A 129 -9.36 -13.91 -12.54
N LYS A 130 -8.79 -14.65 -11.59
CA LYS A 130 -9.20 -14.62 -10.17
C LYS A 130 -8.84 -13.31 -9.46
N ASP A 131 -7.77 -12.65 -9.88
CA ASP A 131 -7.43 -11.30 -9.39
C ASP A 131 -8.49 -10.28 -9.82
N LEU A 132 -9.00 -10.41 -11.04
CA LEU A 132 -10.03 -9.51 -11.54
C LEU A 132 -11.38 -9.74 -10.85
N GLN A 133 -11.73 -11.01 -10.61
CA GLN A 133 -12.90 -11.37 -9.82
C GLN A 133 -12.83 -10.73 -8.42
N MET A 134 -11.66 -10.78 -7.78
CA MET A 134 -11.43 -10.17 -6.47
C MET A 134 -11.56 -8.64 -6.55
N TYR A 135 -10.92 -8.02 -7.54
CA TYR A 135 -11.01 -6.58 -7.75
C TYR A 135 -12.45 -6.11 -7.89
N ASN A 136 -13.23 -6.74 -8.78
CA ASN A 136 -14.64 -6.37 -9.00
C ASN A 136 -15.47 -6.53 -7.73
N PHE A 137 -15.29 -7.62 -6.99
CA PHE A 137 -15.97 -7.84 -5.70
C PHE A 137 -15.71 -6.72 -4.67
N ILE A 138 -14.50 -6.15 -4.65
CA ILE A 138 -14.17 -5.00 -3.80
C ILE A 138 -14.72 -3.71 -4.37
N ASN A 139 -14.56 -3.50 -5.68
CA ASN A 139 -14.98 -2.28 -6.36
C ASN A 139 -16.49 -2.04 -6.25
N ASP A 140 -17.30 -3.10 -6.19
CA ASP A 140 -18.76 -3.00 -5.98
C ASP A 140 -19.15 -2.32 -4.65
N ASN A 141 -18.24 -2.25 -3.68
CA ASN A 141 -18.46 -1.68 -2.34
C ASN A 141 -17.69 -0.37 -2.11
N LEU A 142 -16.97 0.13 -3.11
CA LEU A 142 -16.19 1.36 -3.04
C LEU A 142 -16.71 2.39 -4.04
N SER A 143 -16.38 3.65 -3.82
CA SER A 143 -16.62 4.70 -4.82
C SER A 143 -15.84 4.43 -6.11
N GLU A 144 -16.32 4.99 -7.21
CA GLU A 144 -15.56 5.02 -8.46
C GLU A 144 -14.26 5.83 -8.30
N ILE A 145 -13.28 5.52 -9.13
CA ILE A 145 -11.99 6.22 -9.15
C ILE A 145 -12.23 7.63 -9.72
N ASP A 146 -11.79 8.64 -8.98
CA ASP A 146 -11.78 10.04 -9.42
C ASP A 146 -10.75 10.24 -10.55
N GLN A 147 -11.23 10.15 -11.80
CA GLN A 147 -10.39 10.22 -12.99
C GLN A 147 -9.76 11.60 -13.19
N GLU A 148 -10.46 12.67 -12.82
CA GLU A 148 -9.94 14.04 -12.94
C GLU A 148 -8.76 14.25 -12.00
N ARG A 149 -8.90 13.82 -10.74
CA ARG A 149 -7.81 13.88 -9.76
C ARG A 149 -6.65 12.98 -10.12
N LEU A 150 -6.92 11.77 -10.59
CA LEU A 150 -5.88 10.85 -11.05
C LEU A 150 -5.03 11.51 -12.15
N LEU A 151 -5.67 12.15 -13.13
CA LEU A 151 -4.98 12.85 -14.21
C LEU A 151 -4.23 14.09 -13.71
N HIS A 152 -4.84 14.86 -12.80
CA HIS A 152 -4.20 16.03 -12.18
C HIS A 152 -2.92 15.65 -11.42
N ASN A 153 -2.99 14.66 -10.52
CA ASN A 153 -1.84 14.18 -9.76
C ASN A 153 -0.73 13.65 -10.68
N LYS A 154 -1.11 12.95 -11.75
CA LYS A 154 -0.18 12.47 -12.77
C LYS A 154 0.56 13.62 -13.45
N GLN A 155 -0.14 14.68 -13.82
CA GLN A 155 0.46 15.87 -14.46
C GLN A 155 1.40 16.59 -13.50
N TRP A 156 0.95 16.83 -12.26
CA TRP A 156 1.78 17.46 -11.24
C TRP A 156 3.10 16.70 -11.03
N LEU A 157 3.04 15.36 -10.94
CA LEU A 157 4.24 14.53 -10.81
C LEU A 157 5.19 14.71 -11.98
N LYS A 158 4.71 14.67 -13.22
CA LYS A 158 5.58 14.84 -14.39
C LYS A 158 6.29 16.19 -14.43
N GLU A 159 5.61 17.23 -13.97
CA GLU A 159 6.13 18.60 -13.98
C GLU A 159 7.18 18.82 -12.87
N HIS A 160 6.96 18.26 -11.68
CA HIS A 160 7.73 18.64 -10.48
C HIS A 160 8.74 17.58 -10.02
N ILE A 161 8.48 16.29 -10.24
CA ILE A 161 9.18 15.20 -9.53
C ILE A 161 10.70 15.16 -9.76
N TYR A 162 11.19 15.72 -10.86
CA TYR A 162 12.61 15.71 -11.19
C TYR A 162 13.40 16.87 -10.59
N ASN A 163 12.72 17.92 -10.13
CA ASN A 163 13.32 19.17 -9.65
C ASN A 163 12.53 19.73 -8.46
N LEU A 164 12.28 18.91 -7.43
CA LEU A 164 11.69 19.40 -6.18
C LEU A 164 12.75 20.17 -5.39
N GLU A 165 12.38 21.34 -4.90
CA GLU A 165 13.20 22.12 -3.98
C GLU A 165 13.38 21.32 -2.67
N ASP A 166 14.52 21.46 -2.02
CA ASP A 166 14.87 20.79 -0.75
C ASP A 166 14.92 19.25 -0.78
N VAL A 167 14.90 18.62 -1.95
CA VAL A 167 15.11 17.17 -2.13
C VAL A 167 16.52 16.86 -2.63
N ASP A 168 17.27 16.00 -1.92
CA ASP A 168 18.60 15.55 -2.36
C ASP A 168 18.52 14.20 -3.10
N TYR A 169 18.48 14.25 -4.43
CA TYR A 169 18.45 13.09 -5.31
C TYR A 169 19.72 12.22 -5.30
N ASN A 170 20.81 12.66 -4.66
CA ASN A 170 22.04 11.86 -4.56
C ASN A 170 22.00 10.81 -3.45
N GLU A 171 21.10 10.96 -2.48
CA GLU A 171 20.90 9.97 -1.43
C GLU A 171 20.23 8.69 -1.98
N LYS A 172 20.31 7.58 -1.22
CA LYS A 172 19.81 6.25 -1.64
C LYS A 172 18.50 5.85 -0.97
N ASP A 173 17.99 6.71 -0.12
CA ASP A 173 16.75 6.56 0.61
C ASP A 173 15.54 6.91 -0.27
N TYR A 174 14.37 7.02 0.35
CA TYR A 174 13.11 7.18 -0.37
C TYR A 174 12.82 8.65 -0.67
N LEU A 175 12.17 8.88 -1.80
CA LEU A 175 11.31 10.03 -2.04
C LEU A 175 9.88 9.53 -1.97
N LYS A 176 9.08 10.12 -1.08
CA LYS A 176 7.65 9.81 -0.95
C LYS A 176 6.84 11.08 -1.13
N ILE A 177 5.88 11.04 -2.05
CA ILE A 177 5.01 12.17 -2.35
C ILE A 177 3.59 11.80 -1.95
N PHE A 178 2.89 12.72 -1.31
CA PHE A 178 1.52 12.57 -0.85
C PHE A 178 0.68 13.77 -1.28
N PHE A 179 -0.50 13.53 -1.84
CA PHE A 179 -1.44 14.59 -2.22
C PHE A 179 -2.48 14.77 -1.12
N GLU A 180 -2.57 15.99 -0.59
CA GLU A 180 -3.52 16.32 0.47
C GLU A 180 -4.97 16.20 -0.01
N VAL A 181 -5.67 15.25 0.59
CA VAL A 181 -7.09 14.97 0.34
C VAL A 181 -7.73 14.47 1.64
N ASP A 182 -9.04 14.24 1.60
CA ASP A 182 -9.79 13.67 2.73
C ASP A 182 -9.27 12.27 3.11
N ASP A 183 -9.19 12.00 4.41
CA ASP A 183 -8.69 10.74 4.98
C ASP A 183 -9.50 9.52 4.49
N GLN A 184 -10.82 9.66 4.32
CA GLN A 184 -11.65 8.57 3.85
C GLN A 184 -11.28 8.16 2.43
N LEU A 185 -10.91 9.12 1.58
CA LEU A 185 -10.47 8.83 0.21
C LEU A 185 -9.15 8.04 0.20
N TYR A 186 -8.19 8.39 1.07
CA TYR A 186 -6.97 7.59 1.24
C TYR A 186 -7.26 6.16 1.73
N ILE A 187 -8.18 6.02 2.67
CA ILE A 187 -8.62 4.71 3.18
C ILE A 187 -9.25 3.89 2.05
N ASP A 188 -10.13 4.48 1.26
CA ASP A 188 -10.86 3.78 0.20
C ASP A 188 -9.90 3.32 -0.92
N GLU A 189 -9.00 4.19 -1.37
CA GLU A 189 -8.02 3.84 -2.40
C GLU A 189 -6.95 2.85 -1.89
N GLY A 190 -6.48 3.03 -0.65
CA GLY A 190 -5.61 2.06 0.01
C GLY A 190 -6.29 0.69 0.14
N ASN A 191 -7.58 0.67 0.50
CA ASN A 191 -8.38 -0.55 0.59
C ASN A 191 -8.60 -1.20 -0.76
N ARG A 192 -8.85 -0.43 -1.83
CA ARG A 192 -9.00 -0.93 -3.20
C ARG A 192 -7.83 -1.84 -3.58
N TYR A 193 -6.61 -1.40 -3.33
CA TYR A 193 -5.41 -2.22 -3.53
C TYR A 193 -5.29 -3.34 -2.49
N LEU A 194 -5.32 -2.99 -1.20
CA LEU A 194 -5.04 -3.90 -0.10
C LEU A 194 -5.95 -5.13 -0.16
N LEU A 195 -7.26 -4.89 -0.22
CA LEU A 195 -8.29 -5.92 -0.18
C LEU A 195 -8.19 -6.84 -1.41
N THR A 196 -7.85 -6.28 -2.58
CA THR A 196 -7.59 -7.06 -3.80
C THR A 196 -6.36 -7.97 -3.67
N LYS A 197 -5.37 -7.59 -2.85
CA LYS A 197 -4.03 -8.22 -2.80
C LYS A 197 -3.65 -8.85 -1.46
N ILE A 198 -4.54 -8.84 -0.46
CA ILE A 198 -4.21 -9.30 0.89
C ILE A 198 -3.98 -10.81 0.99
N PHE A 199 -4.64 -11.62 0.17
CA PHE A 199 -4.44 -13.07 0.16
C PHE A 199 -3.15 -13.46 -0.55
N ASN A 200 -2.52 -14.56 -0.13
CA ASN A 200 -1.29 -15.05 -0.73
C ASN A 200 -1.42 -15.25 -2.25
N CYS A 201 -2.51 -15.89 -2.66
CA CYS A 201 -2.94 -16.04 -4.05
C CYS A 201 -4.47 -16.10 -4.12
N ASN A 202 -5.06 -15.42 -5.10
CA ASN A 202 -6.51 -15.36 -5.26
C ASN A 202 -7.10 -16.62 -5.96
N ASP A 203 -6.26 -17.49 -6.53
CA ASP A 203 -6.69 -18.75 -7.16
C ASP A 203 -7.41 -19.70 -6.19
N TYR A 204 -7.10 -19.54 -4.91
CA TYR A 204 -7.57 -20.34 -3.81
C TYR A 204 -8.79 -19.74 -3.10
N ASN A 205 -9.28 -18.58 -3.57
CA ASN A 205 -10.36 -17.88 -2.91
C ASN A 205 -11.71 -18.58 -3.14
N VAL A 206 -12.49 -18.69 -2.07
CA VAL A 206 -13.86 -19.22 -2.06
C VAL A 206 -14.81 -18.08 -1.71
N TYR A 207 -15.84 -17.88 -2.52
CA TYR A 207 -16.86 -16.85 -2.29
C TYR A 207 -18.10 -17.51 -1.71
N ASP A 208 -18.54 -17.08 -0.53
CA ASP A 208 -19.70 -17.63 0.17
C ASP A 208 -20.37 -16.55 1.04
N ASN A 209 -21.71 -16.49 1.00
CA ASN A 209 -22.53 -15.59 1.82
C ASN A 209 -22.06 -14.12 1.82
N GLY A 210 -21.74 -13.57 0.64
CA GLY A 210 -21.27 -12.19 0.50
C GLY A 210 -19.88 -11.93 1.09
N THR A 211 -19.15 -12.96 1.50
CA THR A 211 -17.78 -12.91 2.01
C THR A 211 -16.85 -13.70 1.07
N VAL A 212 -15.57 -13.36 1.09
CA VAL A 212 -14.51 -14.15 0.47
C VAL A 212 -13.65 -14.83 1.53
N TYR A 213 -13.18 -16.03 1.24
CA TYR A 213 -12.28 -16.82 2.08
C TYR A 213 -11.03 -17.12 1.29
N GLY A 214 -9.86 -16.88 1.85
CA GLY A 214 -8.60 -17.11 1.16
C GLY A 214 -7.47 -17.46 2.10
N LEU A 215 -6.34 -17.87 1.52
CA LEU A 215 -5.11 -18.11 2.27
C LEU A 215 -4.49 -16.75 2.61
N PRO A 216 -4.37 -16.37 3.90
CA PRO A 216 -3.69 -15.13 4.27
C PRO A 216 -2.25 -15.12 3.75
N ASN A 217 -1.72 -13.94 3.42
CA ASN A 217 -0.33 -13.81 2.99
C ASN A 217 0.68 -14.07 4.12
N TYR A 218 0.22 -14.03 5.37
CA TYR A 218 1.00 -14.29 6.57
C TYR A 218 0.93 -15.78 6.92
N ASN A 219 2.03 -16.34 7.44
CA ASN A 219 2.20 -17.73 7.86
C ASN A 219 2.62 -18.74 6.76
N LEU A 220 1.90 -18.85 5.64
CA LEU A 220 2.19 -19.83 4.58
C LEU A 220 2.19 -19.19 3.20
N GLN A 221 3.31 -19.31 2.48
CA GLN A 221 3.41 -18.91 1.08
C GLN A 221 3.26 -20.13 0.16
N LEU A 222 2.09 -20.27 -0.45
CA LEU A 222 1.87 -21.22 -1.54
C LEU A 222 2.19 -20.51 -2.85
N ASN A 223 3.33 -20.85 -3.45
CA ASN A 223 3.64 -20.44 -4.80
C ASN A 223 3.77 -21.66 -5.71
N ALA A 224 3.65 -21.46 -7.02
CA ALA A 224 3.78 -22.53 -8.01
C ALA A 224 5.11 -23.31 -7.92
N LYS A 225 6.14 -22.73 -7.28
CA LYS A 225 7.45 -23.34 -7.05
C LYS A 225 7.50 -24.23 -5.79
N LYS A 226 6.49 -24.20 -4.93
CA LYS A 226 6.40 -25.01 -3.70
C LYS A 226 5.13 -25.88 -3.67
N PRO A 227 4.91 -26.74 -4.70
CA PRO A 227 3.71 -27.57 -4.77
C PRO A 227 3.64 -28.65 -3.67
N PHE A 228 4.71 -28.87 -2.92
CA PHE A 228 4.79 -29.82 -1.80
C PHE A 228 4.13 -29.29 -0.51
N LEU A 229 3.85 -27.98 -0.43
CA LEU A 229 3.10 -27.40 0.70
C LEU A 229 1.58 -27.55 0.52
N GLU A 230 1.13 -28.01 -0.65
CA GLU A 230 -0.28 -28.31 -0.89
C GLU A 230 -0.69 -29.66 -0.28
N ASN A 231 -1.84 -29.69 0.38
CA ASN A 231 -2.47 -30.91 0.89
C ASN A 231 -3.19 -31.67 -0.24
N LYS A 232 -2.42 -32.28 -1.16
CA LYS A 232 -2.96 -32.94 -2.36
C LYS A 232 -3.86 -34.15 -2.09
N THR A 233 -3.82 -34.71 -0.88
CA THR A 233 -4.66 -35.83 -0.45
C THR A 233 -5.99 -35.39 0.18
N ARG A 234 -6.22 -34.08 0.36
CA ARG A 234 -7.46 -33.52 0.92
C ARG A 234 -8.32 -32.87 -0.16
N MET A 235 -9.61 -32.74 0.10
CA MET A 235 -10.56 -32.03 -0.78
C MET A 235 -10.13 -30.58 -1.04
N HIS A 236 -9.65 -29.88 -0.02
CA HIS A 236 -9.02 -28.58 -0.16
C HIS A 236 -7.50 -28.70 -0.05
N LYS A 237 -6.81 -28.23 -1.09
CA LYS A 237 -5.34 -28.27 -1.18
C LYS A 237 -4.65 -27.31 -0.21
N ILE A 238 -5.40 -26.38 0.39
CA ILE A 238 -4.87 -25.36 1.27
C ILE A 238 -5.01 -25.85 2.72
N PRO A 239 -3.98 -25.70 3.57
CA PRO A 239 -4.06 -26.11 4.98
C PRO A 239 -5.10 -25.35 5.79
N TYR A 240 -5.37 -24.10 5.43
CA TYR A 240 -6.14 -23.16 6.24
C TYR A 240 -6.70 -22.00 5.38
N MET A 241 -7.93 -21.53 5.64
CA MET A 241 -8.56 -20.36 4.97
C MET A 241 -9.24 -19.44 5.99
N TYR A 242 -9.10 -18.11 5.85
CA TYR A 242 -9.74 -17.10 6.73
C TYR A 242 -10.83 -16.33 5.96
N GLY A 243 -11.97 -16.07 6.64
CA GLY A 243 -13.05 -15.22 6.13
C GLY A 243 -12.79 -13.71 6.28
N PHE A 244 -13.13 -12.97 5.24
CA PHE A 244 -12.57 -11.65 4.90
C PHE A 244 -13.23 -10.42 5.53
N LEU A 245 -14.56 -10.31 5.54
CA LEU A 245 -15.26 -9.04 5.77
C LEU A 245 -15.08 -8.39 7.17
N ARG A 246 -14.51 -9.09 8.17
CA ARG A 246 -14.40 -8.58 9.56
C ARG A 246 -12.99 -8.61 10.16
N ARG A 247 -11.95 -8.97 9.39
CA ARG A 247 -10.61 -9.24 9.96
C ARG A 247 -9.42 -8.71 9.15
N CYS A 248 -9.61 -8.31 7.89
CA CYS A 248 -8.51 -7.84 7.03
C CYS A 248 -7.84 -6.55 7.51
N LEU A 249 -8.63 -5.60 8.04
CA LEU A 249 -8.09 -4.38 8.65
C LEU A 249 -7.12 -4.75 9.77
N ILE A 250 -7.55 -5.57 10.73
CA ILE A 250 -6.71 -6.03 11.84
C ILE A 250 -5.45 -6.76 11.39
N THR A 251 -5.48 -7.52 10.30
CA THR A 251 -4.26 -8.20 9.81
C THR A 251 -3.21 -7.25 9.24
N LYS A 252 -3.58 -6.10 8.65
CA LYS A 252 -2.64 -5.03 8.27
C LYS A 252 -2.06 -4.33 9.52
N THR A 253 -2.76 -4.45 10.64
CA THR A 253 -2.46 -3.80 11.93
C THR A 253 -1.56 -4.71 12.81
N VAL A 254 -1.60 -6.04 12.61
CA VAL A 254 -0.83 -7.01 13.42
C VAL A 254 0.47 -7.49 12.74
N PHE A 255 0.58 -7.38 11.40
CA PHE A 255 1.70 -7.93 10.62
C PHE A 255 2.10 -7.07 9.42
#